data_AF-A0A1X7KIL0-F1
#
_entry.id   AF-A0A1X7KIL0-F1
#
_cell.length_a   1.000
_cell.length_b   1.000
_cell.length_c   1.000
_cell.angle_alpha   90.00
_cell.angle_beta   90.00
_cell.angle_gamma   90.00
#
_symmetry.space_group_name_H-M   'P 1'
#
loop_
_entity.id
_entity.type
_entity.pdbx_description
1 polymer ?
#
loop_
_entity_poly.entity_id
_entity_poly.type
_entity_poly.pdbx_seq_one_letter_code
_entity_poly.pdbx_strand_id
1 'polypeptide(L)'
;MLKMKRILPYLLFLFLLGCSKEEKSYEHWSKLASEKYKEIVALTQSVHCTEINDFETVQIGHNYLLLHPSIKGQYGKLMQEYEYLQTQAGKAAGREGILNDIFAPPNPPVRKQCQNGKPTLIFAQNLTLEEARSELSTRLAEIKAFYNDVTCTNANDWSVYGIRTGCCIEAIAIHKTIKTVEFIQKIDLYNRIMEQKMTLEKVGCAGIPPCASSIKSIQCVDGKPVIEMAKL
;
A
#
# COMPACT_ATOMS: atom_id res chain seq x y z
N MET A 1 -62.27 -41.08 46.95
CA MET A 1 -61.11 -41.01 47.87
C MET A 1 -59.85 -41.40 47.11
N LEU A 2 -58.82 -40.53 47.14
CA LEU A 2 -57.39 -40.75 46.79
C LEU A 2 -57.08 -41.20 45.34
N LYS A 3 -56.12 -40.68 44.58
CA LYS A 3 -54.92 -39.84 44.77
C LYS A 3 -54.60 -39.29 43.37
N MET A 4 -54.48 -37.98 43.16
CA MET A 4 -53.82 -37.45 41.96
C MET A 4 -52.55 -36.73 42.39
N LYS A 5 -51.44 -37.26 41.89
CA LYS A 5 -50.07 -36.98 42.30
C LYS A 5 -49.70 -35.53 42.03
N ARG A 6 -49.19 -34.84 43.05
CA ARG A 6 -48.31 -33.68 42.90
C ARG A 6 -47.03 -34.15 42.20
N ILE A 7 -46.79 -33.69 40.98
CA ILE A 7 -45.47 -33.73 40.33
C ILE A 7 -45.15 -32.29 39.89
N LEU A 8 -44.58 -31.56 40.85
CA LEU A 8 -43.40 -30.72 40.74
C LEU A 8 -43.04 -30.16 39.33
N PRO A 9 -43.14 -28.84 39.08
CA PRO A 9 -42.53 -28.22 37.91
C PRO A 9 -41.06 -27.92 38.22
N TYR A 10 -40.19 -28.91 38.05
CA TYR A 10 -38.73 -28.76 38.20
C TYR A 10 -38.05 -29.18 36.90
N LEU A 11 -38.28 -28.44 35.81
CA LEU A 11 -37.55 -28.64 34.55
C LEU A 11 -37.70 -27.47 33.58
N LEU A 12 -37.64 -26.24 34.09
CA LEU A 12 -37.62 -25.04 33.24
C LEU A 12 -36.70 -23.94 33.78
N PHE A 13 -35.53 -24.32 34.30
CA PHE A 13 -34.52 -23.36 34.76
C PHE A 13 -33.07 -23.76 34.42
N LEU A 14 -32.86 -24.46 33.30
CA LEU A 14 -31.52 -24.87 32.85
C LEU A 14 -31.14 -24.44 31.42
N PHE A 15 -31.95 -23.60 30.76
CA PHE A 15 -31.67 -23.17 29.37
C PHE A 15 -31.25 -21.71 29.18
N LEU A 16 -30.99 -20.94 30.25
CA LEU A 16 -30.63 -19.51 30.13
C LEU A 16 -29.24 -19.14 30.67
N LEU A 17 -28.35 -20.12 30.86
CA LEU A 17 -26.92 -19.87 31.08
C LEU A 17 -26.08 -20.23 29.84
N GLY A 18 -26.66 -20.04 28.65
CA GLY A 18 -25.83 -19.80 27.49
C GLY A 18 -25.14 -18.46 27.67
N CYS A 19 -23.96 -18.43 28.28
CA CYS A 19 -23.04 -17.30 28.12
C CYS A 19 -22.79 -17.17 26.62
N SER A 20 -23.55 -16.31 25.94
CA SER A 20 -23.08 -15.77 24.67
C SER A 20 -21.72 -15.15 25.01
N LYS A 21 -20.64 -15.73 24.48
CA LYS A 21 -19.35 -15.03 24.52
C LYS A 21 -19.61 -13.71 23.83
N GLU A 22 -19.61 -12.62 24.59
CA GLU A 22 -19.70 -11.28 24.05
C GLU A 22 -18.65 -11.18 22.95
N GLU A 23 -19.15 -11.03 21.71
CA GLU A 23 -18.26 -10.88 20.58
C GLU A 23 -17.48 -9.59 20.76
N LYS A 24 -16.16 -9.68 20.63
CA LYS A 24 -15.30 -8.51 20.76
C LYS A 24 -15.50 -7.58 19.57
N SER A 25 -15.58 -6.29 19.86
CA SER A 25 -15.83 -5.23 18.87
C SER A 25 -14.63 -4.98 17.95
N TYR A 26 -14.86 -4.25 16.86
CA TYR A 26 -13.82 -3.76 15.97
C TYR A 26 -12.76 -2.95 16.71
N GLU A 27 -13.18 -2.05 17.59
CA GLU A 27 -12.27 -1.20 18.37
C GLU A 27 -11.33 -2.04 19.24
N HIS A 28 -11.86 -3.10 19.89
CA HIS A 28 -11.06 -4.00 20.70
C HIS A 28 -9.96 -4.70 19.89
N TRP A 29 -10.32 -5.32 18.77
CA TRP A 29 -9.35 -6.02 17.92
C TRP A 29 -8.35 -5.07 17.26
N SER A 30 -8.82 -3.90 16.80
CA SER A 30 -7.98 -2.87 16.19
C SER A 30 -6.96 -2.32 17.18
N LYS A 31 -7.33 -2.16 18.45
CA LYS A 31 -6.40 -1.76 19.50
C LYS A 31 -5.29 -2.80 19.67
N LEU A 32 -5.64 -4.08 19.80
CA LEU A 32 -4.66 -5.17 19.91
C LEU A 32 -3.74 -5.24 18.68
N ALA A 33 -4.30 -5.12 17.48
CA ALA A 33 -3.52 -5.09 16.25
C ALA A 33 -2.55 -3.89 16.21
N SER A 34 -2.99 -2.71 16.67
CA SER A 34 -2.15 -1.51 16.77
C SER A 34 -1.01 -1.68 17.78
N GLU A 35 -1.29 -2.28 18.94
CA GLU A 35 -0.26 -2.61 19.94
C GLU A 35 0.77 -3.60 19.38
N LYS A 36 0.31 -4.64 18.69
CA LYS A 36 1.19 -5.62 18.04
C LYS A 36 2.03 -5.00 16.92
N TYR A 37 1.46 -4.07 16.15
CA TYR A 37 2.22 -3.32 15.15
C TYR A 37 3.34 -2.48 15.79
N LYS A 38 3.11 -1.86 16.95
CA LYS A 38 4.16 -1.14 17.69
C LYS A 38 5.30 -2.07 18.13
N GLU A 39 5.00 -3.30 18.53
CA GLU A 39 6.04 -4.31 18.84
C GLU A 39 6.87 -4.64 17.59
N ILE A 40 6.22 -4.82 16.43
CA ILE A 40 6.91 -5.05 15.15
C ILE A 40 7.83 -3.88 14.82
N VAL A 41 7.34 -2.64 14.92
CA VAL A 41 8.15 -1.43 14.69
C VAL A 41 9.34 -1.39 15.65
N ALA A 42 9.12 -1.59 16.94
CA ALA A 42 10.19 -1.61 17.94
C ALA A 42 11.26 -2.67 17.64
N LEU A 43 10.85 -3.88 17.23
CA LEU A 43 11.77 -4.93 16.82
C LEU A 43 12.60 -4.49 15.60
N THR A 44 11.97 -3.95 14.55
CA THR A 44 12.69 -3.49 13.34
C THR A 44 13.68 -2.35 13.63
N GLN A 45 13.41 -1.53 14.66
CA GLN A 45 14.29 -0.44 15.09
C GLN A 45 15.36 -0.86 16.10
N SER A 46 15.35 -2.12 16.57
CA SER A 46 16.30 -2.62 17.58
C SER A 46 17.70 -2.91 17.03
N VAL A 47 17.82 -3.09 15.71
CA VAL A 47 19.08 -3.41 15.05
C VAL A 47 19.80 -2.12 14.66
N HIS A 48 21.05 -1.99 15.11
CA HIS A 48 21.91 -0.87 14.73
C HIS A 48 22.23 -0.91 13.23
N CYS A 49 22.22 0.26 12.59
CA CYS A 49 22.46 0.40 11.15
C CYS A 49 23.86 0.96 10.89
N THR A 50 24.74 0.11 10.38
CA THR A 50 26.04 0.48 9.82
C THR A 50 26.05 0.39 8.30
N GLU A 51 25.37 -0.63 7.74
CA GLU A 51 25.26 -0.84 6.30
C GLU A 51 23.80 -1.02 5.90
N ILE A 52 23.27 -0.07 5.14
CA ILE A 52 21.84 -0.02 4.83
C ILE A 52 21.41 -1.11 3.85
N ASN A 53 22.35 -1.63 3.06
CA ASN A 53 22.08 -2.68 2.10
C ASN A 53 21.73 -4.02 2.76
N ASP A 54 22.11 -4.22 4.02
CA ASP A 54 21.76 -5.40 4.81
C ASP A 54 20.26 -5.44 5.20
N PHE A 55 19.53 -4.33 5.05
CA PHE A 55 18.11 -4.25 5.40
C PHE A 55 17.20 -4.43 4.18
N GLU A 56 16.19 -5.30 4.30
CA GLU A 56 15.14 -5.47 3.29
C GLU A 56 13.95 -4.54 3.59
N THR A 57 13.37 -3.90 2.57
CA THR A 57 12.12 -3.15 2.72
C THR A 57 10.95 -4.13 2.72
N VAL A 58 10.16 -4.12 3.78
CA VAL A 58 8.94 -4.93 3.90
C VAL A 58 7.71 -4.04 3.99
N GLN A 59 6.61 -4.46 3.38
CA GLN A 59 5.35 -3.73 3.38
C GLN A 59 4.34 -4.39 4.33
N ILE A 60 3.67 -3.58 5.15
CA ILE A 60 2.59 -4.01 6.06
C ILE A 60 1.39 -3.08 5.83
N GLY A 61 0.39 -3.57 5.09
CA GLY A 61 -0.71 -2.72 4.61
C GLY A 61 -0.17 -1.57 3.76
N HIS A 62 -0.43 -0.33 4.16
CA HIS A 62 0.09 0.88 3.50
C HIS A 62 1.42 1.39 4.10
N ASN A 63 1.96 0.71 5.11
CA ASN A 63 3.21 1.10 5.76
C ASN A 63 4.39 0.29 5.24
N TYR A 64 5.59 0.85 5.41
CA TYR A 64 6.86 0.22 5.04
C TYR A 64 7.80 0.22 6.25
N LEU A 65 8.54 -0.88 6.44
CA LEU A 65 9.56 -1.03 7.47
C LEU A 65 10.86 -1.56 6.85
N LEU A 66 11.96 -1.42 7.59
CA LEU A 66 13.26 -1.99 7.24
C LEU A 66 13.54 -3.19 8.15
N LEU A 67 13.73 -4.36 7.55
CA LEU A 67 13.94 -5.62 8.25
C LEU A 67 15.37 -6.08 8.06
N HIS A 68 16.09 -6.31 9.15
CA HIS A 68 17.40 -6.95 9.11
C HIS A 68 17.26 -8.48 9.17
N PRO A 69 18.06 -9.27 8.42
CA PRO A 69 17.99 -10.72 8.43
C PRO A 69 18.11 -11.36 9.83
N SER A 70 18.90 -10.77 10.73
CA SER A 70 19.12 -11.29 12.10
C SER A 70 17.86 -11.38 12.95
N ILE A 71 16.82 -10.57 12.66
CA ILE A 71 15.57 -10.54 13.42
C ILE A 71 14.39 -11.18 12.67
N LYS A 72 14.62 -11.72 11.46
CA LYS A 72 13.56 -12.25 10.57
C LYS A 72 12.68 -13.30 11.24
N GLY A 73 13.26 -14.18 12.05
CA GLY A 73 12.51 -15.20 12.79
C GLY A 73 11.57 -14.64 13.86
N GLN A 74 12.00 -13.60 14.60
CA GLN A 74 11.15 -12.94 15.60
C GLN A 74 10.08 -12.09 14.93
N TYR A 75 10.45 -11.39 13.87
CA TYR A 75 9.53 -10.62 13.04
C TYR A 75 8.39 -11.50 12.49
N GLY A 76 8.72 -12.68 11.95
CA GLY A 76 7.73 -13.60 11.41
C GLY A 76 6.68 -14.05 12.45
N LYS A 77 7.08 -14.26 13.70
CA LYS A 77 6.13 -14.61 14.79
C LYS A 77 5.18 -13.44 15.10
N LEU A 78 5.73 -12.24 15.26
CA LEU A 78 4.91 -11.05 15.52
C LEU A 78 3.97 -10.74 14.36
N MET A 79 4.41 -10.94 13.11
CA MET A 79 3.58 -10.78 11.92
C MET A 79 2.39 -11.75 11.90
N GLN A 80 2.60 -13.02 12.23
CA GLN A 80 1.50 -13.98 12.32
C GLN A 80 0.44 -13.57 13.35
N GLU A 81 0.87 -13.09 14.52
CA GLU A 81 -0.05 -12.56 15.54
C GLU A 81 -0.77 -11.31 15.05
N TYR A 82 -0.05 -10.39 14.41
CA TYR A 82 -0.61 -9.16 13.86
C TYR A 82 -1.67 -9.44 12.78
N GLU A 83 -1.38 -10.33 11.84
CA GLU A 83 -2.28 -10.73 10.75
C GLU A 83 -3.55 -11.40 11.29
N TYR A 84 -3.41 -12.24 12.32
CA TYR A 84 -4.55 -12.81 13.02
C TYR A 84 -5.43 -11.70 13.62
N LEU A 85 -4.85 -10.74 14.34
CA LEU A 85 -5.59 -9.65 14.97
C LEU A 85 -6.27 -8.74 13.92
N GLN A 86 -5.59 -8.42 12.83
CA GLN A 86 -6.16 -7.71 11.68
C GLN A 86 -7.34 -8.46 11.07
N THR A 87 -7.22 -9.78 10.92
CA THR A 87 -8.32 -10.63 10.42
C THR A 87 -9.53 -10.58 11.34
N GLN A 88 -9.32 -10.62 12.67
CA GLN A 88 -10.44 -10.50 13.62
C GLN A 88 -11.06 -9.10 13.59
N ALA A 89 -10.24 -8.05 13.48
CA ALA A 89 -10.72 -6.68 13.32
C ALA A 89 -11.58 -6.55 12.04
N GLY A 90 -11.11 -7.04 10.90
CA GLY A 90 -11.87 -7.03 9.64
C GLY A 90 -13.20 -7.78 9.74
N LYS A 91 -13.23 -8.93 10.42
CA LYS A 91 -14.49 -9.65 10.69
C LYS A 91 -15.43 -8.84 11.57
N ALA A 92 -14.93 -8.18 12.61
CA ALA A 92 -15.74 -7.34 13.49
C ALA A 92 -16.26 -6.10 12.75
N ALA A 93 -15.43 -5.44 11.95
CA ALA A 93 -15.83 -4.34 11.07
C ALA A 93 -16.99 -4.73 10.15
N GLY A 94 -16.91 -5.91 9.51
CA GLY A 94 -17.98 -6.42 8.66
C GLY A 94 -19.30 -6.66 9.41
N ARG A 95 -19.25 -7.12 10.67
CA ARG A 95 -20.44 -7.27 11.52
C ARG A 95 -21.02 -5.94 11.98
N GLU A 96 -20.15 -4.95 12.21
CA GLU A 96 -20.52 -3.62 12.70
C GLU A 96 -20.85 -2.62 11.58
N GLY A 97 -20.72 -3.02 10.31
CA GLY A 97 -20.97 -2.14 9.16
C GLY A 97 -19.92 -1.06 8.96
N ILE A 98 -18.70 -1.25 9.51
CA ILE A 98 -17.60 -0.30 9.38
C ILE A 98 -16.97 -0.47 8.00
N LEU A 99 -17.03 0.59 7.20
CA LEU A 99 -16.31 0.70 5.93
C LEU A 99 -14.91 1.23 6.23
N ASN A 100 -13.89 0.39 6.06
CA ASN A 100 -12.51 0.85 6.08
C ASN A 100 -12.23 1.62 4.79
N ASP A 101 -11.68 2.83 4.90
CA ASP A 101 -11.27 3.63 3.73
C ASP A 101 -10.05 2.98 3.07
N ILE A 102 -10.26 2.37 1.89
CA ILE A 102 -9.27 1.56 1.19
C ILE A 102 -8.49 2.39 0.13
N PHE A 103 -8.76 3.69 0.03
CA PHE A 103 -8.33 4.49 -1.14
C PHE A 103 -7.11 5.38 -0.88
N ALA A 104 -6.37 5.17 0.21
CA ALA A 104 -5.10 5.86 0.39
C ALA A 104 -4.12 5.42 -0.73
N PRO A 105 -3.63 6.34 -1.57
CA PRO A 105 -2.71 5.95 -2.63
C PRO A 105 -1.40 5.45 -1.99
N PRO A 106 -0.70 4.49 -2.61
CA PRO A 106 0.53 3.96 -2.06
C PRO A 106 1.56 5.08 -1.85
N ASN A 107 2.32 5.03 -0.75
CA ASN A 107 3.40 5.97 -0.46
C ASN A 107 4.72 5.19 -0.29
N PRO A 108 5.26 4.61 -1.37
CA PRO A 108 6.51 3.87 -1.30
C PRO A 108 7.68 4.79 -0.88
N PRO A 109 8.69 4.26 -0.17
CA PRO A 109 9.88 5.03 0.16
C PRO A 109 10.72 5.29 -1.10
N VAL A 110 11.33 6.48 -1.14
CA VAL A 110 12.27 6.91 -2.20
C VAL A 110 13.58 6.15 -2.07
N ARG A 111 14.07 6.05 -0.83
CA ARG A 111 15.34 5.37 -0.50
C ARG A 111 15.38 4.99 0.97
N LYS A 112 16.36 4.15 1.30
CA LYS A 112 16.71 3.75 2.66
C LYS A 112 18.06 4.36 3.03
N GLN A 113 18.25 4.71 4.30
CA GLN A 113 19.53 5.21 4.81
C GLN A 113 19.76 4.80 6.27
N CYS A 114 21.02 4.72 6.70
CA CYS A 114 21.34 4.74 8.13
C CYS A 114 21.39 6.20 8.60
N GLN A 115 20.58 6.57 9.59
CA GLN A 115 20.60 7.89 10.21
C GLN A 115 20.73 7.74 11.72
N ASN A 116 21.80 8.31 12.29
CA ASN A 116 22.12 8.21 13.72
C ASN A 116 22.15 6.74 14.21
N GLY A 117 22.72 5.84 13.40
CA GLY A 117 22.81 4.42 13.73
C GLY A 117 21.48 3.65 13.66
N LYS A 118 20.41 4.25 13.12
CA LYS A 118 19.11 3.60 12.92
C LYS A 118 18.77 3.47 11.43
N PRO A 119 18.15 2.36 11.01
CA PRO A 119 17.67 2.21 9.65
C PRO A 119 16.43 3.10 9.46
N THR A 120 16.45 3.95 8.44
CA THR A 120 15.38 4.92 8.16
C THR A 120 14.95 4.84 6.69
N LEU A 121 13.64 4.93 6.46
CA LEU A 121 13.07 5.12 5.13
C LEU A 121 12.85 6.61 4.87
N ILE A 122 13.27 7.08 3.70
CA ILE A 122 13.03 8.44 3.22
C ILE A 122 11.85 8.38 2.27
N PHE A 123 10.76 9.05 2.62
CA PHE A 123 9.58 9.16 1.77
C PHE A 123 9.63 10.43 0.93
N ALA A 124 8.79 10.52 -0.09
CA ALA A 124 8.70 11.70 -0.96
C ALA A 124 8.50 12.99 -0.15
N GLN A 125 7.66 12.96 0.89
CA GLN A 125 7.37 14.14 1.73
C GLN A 125 8.59 14.65 2.52
N ASN A 126 9.63 13.83 2.67
CA ASN A 126 10.85 14.20 3.38
C ASN A 126 11.89 14.88 2.46
N LEU A 127 11.68 14.87 1.14
CA LEU A 127 12.63 15.45 0.20
C LEU A 127 12.57 16.97 0.22
N THR A 128 13.74 17.59 0.11
CA THR A 128 13.88 18.99 -0.31
C THR A 128 13.54 19.17 -1.79
N LEU A 129 13.40 20.42 -2.24
CA LEU A 129 13.07 20.72 -3.63
C LEU A 129 14.16 20.22 -4.60
N GLU A 130 15.43 20.41 -4.25
CA GLU A 130 16.57 19.98 -5.07
C GLU A 130 16.68 18.45 -5.12
N GLU A 131 16.46 17.76 -4.00
CA GLU A 131 16.40 16.29 -3.98
C GLU A 131 15.24 15.77 -4.82
N ALA A 132 14.04 16.38 -4.70
CA ALA A 132 12.89 15.98 -5.50
C ALA A 132 13.16 16.14 -7.00
N ARG A 133 13.80 17.23 -7.43
CA ARG A 133 14.19 17.46 -8.83
C ARG A 133 15.19 16.40 -9.32
N SER A 134 16.21 16.10 -8.53
CA SER A 134 17.22 15.09 -8.84
C SER A 134 16.61 13.69 -8.96
N GLU A 135 15.78 13.30 -7.99
CA GLU A 135 15.09 12.00 -7.99
C GLU A 135 14.13 11.89 -9.18
N LEU A 136 13.32 12.92 -9.48
CA LEU A 136 12.41 12.90 -10.64
C LEU A 136 13.13 12.65 -11.95
N SER A 137 14.28 13.30 -12.17
CA SER A 137 15.09 13.10 -13.38
C SER A 137 15.54 11.64 -13.50
N THR A 138 16.06 11.07 -12.39
CA THR A 138 16.52 9.69 -12.33
C THR A 138 15.39 8.69 -12.57
N ARG A 139 14.26 8.84 -11.85
CA ARG A 139 13.11 7.94 -11.95
C ARG A 139 12.44 8.00 -13.32
N LEU A 140 12.36 9.18 -13.94
CA LEU A 140 11.82 9.30 -15.29
C LEU A 140 12.67 8.54 -16.30
N ALA A 141 14.01 8.59 -16.18
CA ALA A 141 14.91 7.84 -17.04
C ALA A 141 14.71 6.32 -16.86
N GLU A 142 14.59 5.84 -15.61
CA GLU A 142 14.29 4.42 -15.33
C GLU A 142 12.95 3.99 -15.93
N ILE A 143 11.88 4.78 -15.74
CA ILE A 143 10.55 4.48 -16.28
C ILE A 143 10.59 4.40 -17.81
N LYS A 144 11.25 5.36 -18.47
CA LYS A 144 11.40 5.34 -19.94
C LYS A 144 12.21 4.15 -20.44
N ALA A 145 13.18 3.68 -19.66
CA ALA A 145 14.03 2.56 -20.05
C ALA A 145 13.44 1.18 -19.70
N PHE A 146 12.43 1.12 -18.85
CA PHE A 146 11.99 -0.12 -18.19
C PHE A 146 11.58 -1.25 -19.15
N TYR A 147 10.96 -0.90 -20.27
CA TYR A 147 10.51 -1.86 -21.28
C TYR A 147 11.36 -1.83 -22.56
N ASN A 148 12.56 -1.27 -22.54
CA ASN A 148 13.42 -1.19 -23.74
C ASN A 148 13.80 -2.56 -24.29
N ASP A 149 13.83 -3.59 -23.45
CA ASP A 149 14.10 -4.98 -23.79
C ASP A 149 12.84 -5.78 -24.17
N VAL A 150 11.65 -5.17 -24.08
CA VAL A 150 10.37 -5.81 -24.40
C VAL A 150 9.88 -5.34 -25.76
N THR A 151 9.90 -6.24 -26.75
CA THR A 151 9.39 -5.95 -28.09
C THR A 151 7.85 -5.94 -28.12
N CYS A 152 7.27 -4.85 -28.65
CA CYS A 152 5.86 -4.76 -28.99
C CYS A 152 5.59 -5.48 -30.32
N THR A 153 4.94 -6.63 -30.26
CA THR A 153 4.46 -7.38 -31.44
C THR A 153 2.94 -7.36 -31.57
N ASN A 154 2.23 -7.18 -30.46
CA ASN A 154 0.78 -7.10 -30.40
C ASN A 154 0.33 -5.99 -29.43
N ALA A 155 -0.36 -4.98 -29.95
CA ALA A 155 -0.82 -3.84 -29.15
C ALA A 155 -1.79 -4.23 -28.03
N ASN A 156 -2.52 -5.35 -28.17
CA ASN A 156 -3.45 -5.83 -27.15
C ASN A 156 -2.76 -6.33 -25.88
N ASP A 157 -1.44 -6.56 -25.90
CA ASP A 157 -0.67 -6.94 -24.72
C ASP A 157 -0.29 -5.72 -23.87
N TRP A 158 -0.58 -4.52 -24.37
CA TRP A 158 -0.28 -3.25 -23.73
C TRP A 158 -1.55 -2.54 -23.27
N SER A 159 -1.42 -1.77 -22.19
CA SER A 159 -2.43 -0.88 -21.65
C SER A 159 -1.83 0.51 -21.48
N VAL A 160 -2.64 1.46 -21.05
CA VAL A 160 -2.19 2.80 -20.66
C VAL A 160 -2.22 2.95 -19.15
N TYR A 161 -1.21 3.62 -18.62
CA TYR A 161 -1.16 4.13 -17.26
C TYR A 161 -0.86 5.63 -17.28
N GLY A 162 -1.04 6.30 -16.14
CA GLY A 162 -0.85 7.75 -16.01
C GLY A 162 0.43 8.10 -15.26
N ILE A 163 1.25 8.99 -15.83
CA ILE A 163 2.38 9.62 -15.16
C ILE A 163 2.13 11.12 -15.00
N ARG A 164 2.37 11.68 -13.81
CA ARG A 164 2.07 13.09 -13.52
C ARG A 164 3.19 14.00 -14.04
N THR A 165 2.84 14.97 -14.86
CA THR A 165 3.73 16.03 -15.33
C THR A 165 3.16 17.38 -14.92
N GLY A 166 3.56 17.85 -13.73
CA GLY A 166 2.97 19.04 -13.13
C GLY A 166 1.47 18.86 -12.86
N CYS A 167 0.64 19.75 -13.40
CA CYS A 167 -0.81 19.67 -13.28
C CYS A 167 -1.49 18.73 -14.27
N CYS A 168 -0.73 18.11 -15.17
CA CYS A 168 -1.22 17.15 -16.15
C CYS A 168 -0.87 15.71 -15.79
N ILE A 169 -1.63 14.79 -16.35
CA ILE A 169 -1.32 13.36 -16.39
C ILE A 169 -1.05 13.02 -17.85
N GLU A 170 0.15 12.52 -18.13
CA GLU A 170 0.54 12.01 -19.43
C GLU A 170 0.30 10.50 -19.48
N ALA A 171 -0.08 10.03 -20.66
CA ALA A 171 -0.28 8.62 -20.91
C ALA A 171 1.07 7.92 -21.14
N ILE A 172 1.30 6.79 -20.47
CA ILE A 172 2.45 5.91 -20.68
C ILE A 172 2.00 4.47 -20.93
N ALA A 173 2.66 3.79 -21.87
CA ALA A 173 2.34 2.41 -22.21
C ALA A 173 2.89 1.46 -21.14
N ILE A 174 2.08 0.47 -20.75
CA ILE A 174 2.44 -0.55 -19.78
C ILE A 174 2.08 -1.93 -20.32
N HIS A 175 2.97 -2.90 -20.18
CA HIS A 175 2.65 -4.30 -20.52
C HIS A 175 1.67 -4.87 -19.51
N LYS A 176 0.64 -5.60 -19.96
CA LYS A 176 -0.42 -6.14 -19.08
C LYS A 176 0.07 -7.24 -18.15
N THR A 177 1.15 -7.94 -18.51
CA THR A 177 1.64 -9.12 -17.78
C THR A 177 3.14 -9.12 -17.44
N ILE A 178 3.97 -8.34 -18.12
CA ILE A 178 5.43 -8.40 -17.95
C ILE A 178 5.80 -7.36 -16.90
N LYS A 179 6.21 -7.80 -15.72
CA LYS A 179 6.69 -6.93 -14.62
C LYS A 179 5.78 -5.72 -14.32
N THR A 180 4.47 -5.86 -14.59
CA THR A 180 3.48 -4.79 -14.50
C THR A 180 3.44 -4.15 -13.11
N VAL A 181 3.50 -4.97 -12.06
CA VAL A 181 3.50 -4.49 -10.66
C VAL A 181 4.73 -3.64 -10.36
N GLU A 182 5.92 -4.08 -10.79
CA GLU A 182 7.17 -3.34 -10.58
C GLU A 182 7.13 -2.00 -11.32
N PHE A 183 6.61 -1.97 -12.54
CA PHE A 183 6.48 -0.74 -13.32
C PHE A 183 5.50 0.25 -12.68
N ILE A 184 4.34 -0.24 -12.21
CA ILE A 184 3.36 0.59 -11.49
C ILE A 184 4.00 1.19 -10.23
N GLN A 185 4.73 0.40 -9.44
CA GLN A 185 5.41 0.91 -8.24
C GLN A 185 6.41 2.03 -8.57
N LYS A 186 7.14 1.93 -9.69
CA LYS A 186 8.04 3.00 -10.16
C LYS A 186 7.28 4.28 -10.53
N ILE A 187 6.15 4.16 -11.22
CA ILE A 187 5.32 5.31 -11.58
C ILE A 187 4.69 5.93 -10.34
N ASP A 188 4.17 5.13 -9.42
CA ASP A 188 3.56 5.61 -8.18
C ASP A 188 4.58 6.39 -7.34
N LEU A 189 5.81 5.87 -7.20
CA LEU A 189 6.89 6.60 -6.53
C LEU A 189 7.22 7.92 -7.23
N TYR A 190 7.36 7.91 -8.56
CA TYR A 190 7.58 9.13 -9.34
C TYR A 190 6.47 10.17 -9.11
N ASN A 191 5.21 9.74 -9.15
CA ASN A 191 4.05 10.59 -8.94
C ASN A 191 4.06 11.20 -7.52
N ARG A 192 4.43 10.44 -6.49
CA ARG A 192 4.60 10.98 -5.12
C ARG A 192 5.69 12.04 -5.02
N ILE A 193 6.81 11.85 -5.70
CA ILE A 193 7.88 12.85 -5.72
C ILE A 193 7.43 14.10 -6.49
N MET A 194 6.66 13.93 -7.57
CA MET A 194 6.09 15.06 -8.32
C MET A 194 5.11 15.86 -7.47
N GLU A 195 4.24 15.19 -6.72
CA GLU A 195 3.33 15.82 -5.75
C GLU A 195 4.10 16.64 -4.72
N GLN A 196 5.15 16.07 -4.11
CA GLN A 196 6.00 16.81 -3.18
C GLN A 196 6.64 18.04 -3.83
N LYS A 197 7.22 17.90 -5.03
CA LYS A 197 7.81 19.03 -5.76
C LYS A 197 6.80 20.15 -5.94
N MET A 198 5.57 19.82 -6.37
CA MET A 198 4.50 20.80 -6.55
C MET A 198 4.09 21.47 -5.25
N THR A 199 4.01 20.73 -4.14
CA THR A 199 3.76 21.28 -2.80
C THR A 199 4.86 22.27 -2.40
N LEU A 200 6.13 21.92 -2.58
CA LEU A 200 7.27 22.78 -2.26
C LEU A 200 7.34 24.04 -3.15
N GLU A 201 6.99 23.91 -4.42
CA GLU A 201 6.90 25.01 -5.38
C GLU A 201 5.60 25.83 -5.23
N LYS A 202 4.69 25.40 -4.34
CA LYS A 202 3.35 26.01 -4.13
C LYS A 202 2.53 26.10 -5.41
N VAL A 203 2.64 25.11 -6.28
CA VAL A 203 1.89 25.03 -7.55
C VAL A 203 0.47 24.53 -7.28
N GLY A 204 -0.52 25.38 -7.52
CA GLY A 204 -1.93 24.99 -7.53
C GLY A 204 -2.40 24.64 -8.94
N CYS A 205 -3.21 23.59 -9.07
CA CYS A 205 -3.81 23.20 -10.35
C CYS A 205 -5.24 23.74 -10.56
N ALA A 206 -5.73 24.57 -9.64
CA ALA A 206 -7.05 25.16 -9.74
C ALA A 206 -7.11 26.12 -10.94
N GLY A 207 -8.15 25.99 -11.77
CA GLY A 207 -8.37 26.85 -12.94
C GLY A 207 -7.47 26.53 -14.15
N ILE A 208 -6.60 25.52 -14.07
CA ILE A 208 -5.88 25.01 -15.23
C ILE A 208 -6.87 24.17 -16.06
N PRO A 209 -7.02 24.45 -17.36
CA PRO A 209 -7.87 23.64 -18.23
C PRO A 209 -7.51 22.15 -18.12
N PRO A 210 -8.49 21.24 -18.24
CA PRO A 210 -8.20 19.82 -18.27
C PRO A 210 -7.19 19.55 -19.38
N CYS A 211 -6.14 18.79 -19.05
CA CYS A 211 -5.09 18.50 -20.00
C CYS A 211 -5.71 17.77 -21.18
N ALA A 212 -5.67 18.45 -22.33
CA ALA A 212 -6.43 18.12 -23.51
C ALA A 212 -5.82 16.90 -24.20
N SER A 213 -6.20 15.70 -23.76
CA SER A 213 -5.81 14.48 -24.46
C SER A 213 -6.69 13.29 -24.07
N SER A 214 -7.41 12.74 -25.04
CA SER A 214 -8.04 11.43 -24.92
C SER A 214 -7.16 10.39 -25.60
N ILE A 215 -7.03 9.21 -25.00
CA ILE A 215 -6.28 8.11 -25.60
C ILE A 215 -7.16 7.50 -26.70
N LYS A 216 -6.62 7.39 -27.92
CA LYS A 216 -7.31 6.75 -29.04
C LYS A 216 -6.98 5.26 -29.13
N SER A 217 -5.70 4.92 -29.17
CA SER A 217 -5.24 3.54 -29.30
C SER A 217 -3.79 3.34 -28.85
N ILE A 218 -3.34 2.10 -28.74
CA ILE A 218 -1.93 1.73 -28.68
C ILE A 218 -1.59 1.02 -29.99
N GLN A 219 -0.42 1.31 -30.56
CA GLN A 219 0.10 0.65 -31.75
C GLN A 219 1.53 0.16 -31.49
N CYS A 220 1.94 -0.93 -32.15
CA CYS A 220 3.34 -1.33 -32.18
C CYS A 220 4.01 -0.72 -33.41
N VAL A 221 4.94 0.23 -33.21
CA VAL A 221 5.73 0.86 -34.27
C VAL A 221 7.20 0.57 -33.99
N ASP A 222 7.91 -0.01 -34.96
CA ASP A 222 9.33 -0.40 -34.84
C ASP A 222 9.63 -1.23 -33.58
N GLY A 223 8.72 -2.15 -33.25
CA GLY A 223 8.84 -3.01 -32.08
C GLY A 223 8.64 -2.29 -30.74
N LYS A 224 8.12 -1.06 -30.72
CA LYS A 224 7.82 -0.29 -29.50
C LYS A 224 6.34 0.06 -29.40
N PRO A 225 5.75 0.08 -28.18
CA PRO A 225 4.39 0.55 -28.00
C PRO A 225 4.34 2.08 -28.13
N VAL A 226 3.45 2.58 -28.97
CA VAL A 226 3.20 4.01 -29.17
C VAL A 226 1.74 4.27 -28.86
N ILE A 227 1.48 5.24 -27.97
CA ILE A 227 0.13 5.67 -27.63
C ILE A 227 -0.30 6.74 -28.64
N GLU A 228 -1.38 6.47 -29.36
CA GLU A 228 -2.03 7.43 -30.23
C GLU A 228 -3.04 8.25 -29.41
N MET A 229 -2.84 9.57 -29.37
CA MET A 229 -3.80 10.48 -28.74
C MET A 229 -4.84 10.93 -29.77
N ALA A 230 -6.10 11.00 -29.36
CA ALA A 230 -7.14 11.64 -30.16
C ALA A 230 -6.93 13.16 -30.16
N LYS A 231 -7.05 13.78 -31.34
CA LYS A 231 -7.14 15.23 -31.44
C LYS A 231 -8.52 15.64 -30.93
N LEU A 232 -8.54 16.53 -29.93
CA LEU A 232 -9.74 17.22 -29.48
C LEU A 232 -10.13 18.31 -30.47
#